data_AF-A0A848TX37-F1
#
_entry.id   AF-A0A848TX37-F1
#
_cell.length_a   1.000
_cell.length_b   1.000
_cell.length_c   1.000
_cell.angle_alpha   90.00
_cell.angle_beta   90.00
_cell.angle_gamma   90.00
#
_symmetry.space_group_name_H-M   'P 1'
#
loop_
_entity.id
_entity.type
_entity.pdbx_description
1 polymer ?
#
loop_
_entity_poly.entity_id
_entity_poly.type
_entity_poly.pdbx_seq_one_letter_code
_entity_poly.pdbx_strand_id
1 'polypeptide(L)'
;MVRAWLAAVLITMVPTAGFAQACGTVDLIDTVTAEERERLDTLVSAHPFAEGTAFRATKGENEVIVVGTLHTPDPRFAPVVERLRPHVEAADLLVLETTSDAMNDMQSMVTTRPEMFFLTEGPTMIDLLTEEEWALVSEQLSEIGIPAFFAAKFQPWYLSMTLAVPPCAMSMLVNGEKGLDFKIEEIAKAEALEIESLDDLDALMEMMAGGTVDEQLAEFRVMLRAQQDATASYSTLTEAYFDGRIREGWEFVRIQIDRMDLPDG
;
A
#
# COMPACT_ATOMS: atom_id res chain seq x y z
N MET A 1 -66.26 -10.79 21.07
CA MET A 1 -65.00 -11.44 21.50
C MET A 1 -64.11 -11.53 20.27
N VAL A 2 -63.05 -10.73 20.26
CA VAL A 2 -62.13 -10.49 19.14
C VAL A 2 -61.23 -11.72 18.94
N ARG A 3 -61.15 -12.26 17.72
CA ARG A 3 -60.13 -13.25 17.34
C ARG A 3 -59.15 -12.59 16.38
N ALA A 4 -57.98 -12.26 16.93
CA ALA A 4 -56.83 -11.71 16.23
C ALA A 4 -56.22 -12.76 15.29
N TRP A 5 -55.95 -12.37 14.06
CA TRP A 5 -55.06 -13.09 13.15
C TRP A 5 -53.68 -12.42 13.23
N LEU A 6 -52.73 -13.12 13.86
CA LEU A 6 -51.32 -12.74 13.86
C LEU A 6 -50.67 -13.24 12.56
N ALA A 7 -50.34 -12.32 11.66
CA ALA A 7 -49.45 -12.59 10.54
C ALA A 7 -48.01 -12.64 11.06
N ALA A 8 -47.35 -13.81 10.93
CA ALA A 8 -45.94 -13.95 11.20
C ALA A 8 -45.14 -13.36 10.03
N VAL A 9 -44.55 -12.18 10.24
CA VAL A 9 -43.56 -11.60 9.33
C VAL A 9 -42.22 -12.29 9.64
N LEU A 10 -41.81 -13.23 8.79
CA LEU A 10 -40.43 -13.70 8.78
C LEU A 10 -39.56 -12.60 8.16
N ILE A 11 -38.88 -11.84 9.02
CA ILE A 11 -37.76 -11.00 8.61
C ILE A 11 -36.58 -11.93 8.33
N THR A 12 -36.35 -12.21 7.04
CA THR A 12 -35.08 -12.76 6.58
C THR A 12 -34.00 -11.72 6.84
N MET A 13 -33.17 -11.93 7.87
CA MET A 13 -31.88 -11.26 7.96
C MET A 13 -31.05 -11.70 6.75
N VAL A 14 -30.99 -10.86 5.72
CA VAL A 14 -29.89 -10.91 4.76
C VAL A 14 -28.64 -10.58 5.58
N PRO A 15 -27.62 -11.45 5.64
CA PRO A 15 -26.34 -11.02 6.16
C PRO A 15 -25.83 -10.01 5.14
N THR A 16 -25.99 -8.72 5.45
CA THR A 16 -25.10 -7.73 4.86
C THR A 16 -23.72 -8.18 5.27
N ALA A 17 -22.98 -8.76 4.32
CA ALA A 17 -21.55 -8.97 4.44
C ALA A 17 -20.91 -7.58 4.46
N GLY A 18 -21.11 -6.86 5.56
CA GLY A 18 -20.18 -5.86 6.02
C GLY A 18 -18.98 -6.65 6.52
N PHE A 19 -18.20 -7.20 5.59
CA PHE A 19 -16.76 -7.22 5.82
C PHE A 19 -16.44 -5.75 5.97
N ALA A 20 -16.29 -5.33 7.23
CA ALA A 20 -15.83 -3.99 7.54
C ALA A 20 -14.55 -3.82 6.72
N GLN A 21 -14.61 -3.00 5.68
CA GLN A 21 -13.40 -2.59 5.03
C GLN A 21 -12.69 -1.76 6.07
N ALA A 22 -11.68 -2.35 6.72
CA ALA A 22 -11.10 -1.80 7.94
C ALA A 22 -10.63 -0.35 7.74
N CYS A 23 -10.30 0.01 6.49
CA CYS A 23 -9.84 1.32 6.05
C CYS A 23 -10.92 2.23 5.45
N GLY A 24 -12.19 1.85 5.51
CA GLY A 24 -13.27 2.56 4.82
C GLY A 24 -13.29 2.27 3.31
N THR A 25 -14.20 2.96 2.62
CA THR A 25 -14.45 2.83 1.17
C THR A 25 -14.50 4.22 0.51
N VAL A 26 -13.83 5.20 1.11
CA VAL A 26 -13.74 6.54 0.53
C VAL A 26 -12.88 6.45 -0.73
N ASP A 27 -13.42 6.94 -1.83
CA ASP A 27 -12.67 7.15 -3.06
C ASP A 27 -12.61 8.65 -3.35
N LEU A 28 -11.42 9.22 -3.21
CA LEU A 28 -11.18 10.64 -3.48
C LEU A 28 -11.23 10.96 -4.98
N ILE A 29 -11.10 9.97 -5.87
CA ILE A 29 -11.27 10.16 -7.32
C ILE A 29 -12.70 10.63 -7.62
N ASP A 30 -13.69 10.20 -6.85
CA ASP A 30 -15.09 10.64 -7.00
C ASP A 30 -15.31 12.10 -6.60
N THR A 31 -14.33 12.72 -5.95
CA THR A 31 -14.40 14.11 -5.45
C THR A 31 -13.74 15.12 -6.37
N VAL A 32 -13.16 14.68 -7.49
CA VAL A 32 -12.51 15.58 -8.45
C VAL A 32 -13.51 16.50 -9.13
N THR A 33 -13.06 17.69 -9.51
CA THR A 33 -13.83 18.63 -10.32
C THR A 33 -14.04 18.08 -11.74
N ALA A 34 -14.97 18.67 -12.49
CA ALA A 34 -15.20 18.28 -13.88
C ALA A 34 -13.96 18.49 -14.78
N GLU A 35 -13.18 19.54 -14.53
CA GLU A 35 -11.93 19.81 -15.23
C GLU A 35 -10.86 18.77 -14.92
N GLU A 36 -10.71 18.41 -13.64
CA GLU A 36 -9.78 17.36 -13.21
C GLU A 36 -10.19 15.98 -13.74
N ARG A 37 -11.50 15.69 -13.82
CA ARG A 37 -12.02 14.46 -14.43
C ARG A 37 -11.61 14.37 -15.90
N GLU A 38 -11.82 15.42 -16.68
CA GLU A 38 -11.44 15.47 -18.10
C GLU A 38 -9.92 15.32 -18.27
N ARG A 39 -9.14 15.97 -17.41
CA ARG A 39 -7.69 15.82 -17.39
C ARG A 39 -7.27 14.38 -17.06
N LEU A 40 -7.89 13.77 -16.05
CA LEU A 40 -7.62 12.40 -15.63
C LEU A 40 -7.95 11.41 -16.75
N ASP A 41 -9.11 11.56 -17.41
CA ASP A 41 -9.50 10.74 -18.57
C ASP A 41 -8.48 10.85 -19.72
N THR A 42 -7.98 12.06 -19.97
CA THR A 42 -6.95 12.31 -20.98
C THR A 42 -5.63 11.62 -20.64
N LEU A 43 -5.19 11.71 -19.38
CA LEU A 43 -3.96 11.07 -18.91
C LEU A 43 -4.08 9.54 -18.95
N VAL A 44 -5.19 8.99 -18.46
CA VAL A 44 -5.42 7.54 -18.41
C VAL A 44 -5.52 6.94 -19.82
N SER A 45 -6.27 7.57 -20.73
CA SER A 45 -6.48 7.07 -22.09
C SER A 45 -5.22 7.08 -22.97
N ALA A 46 -4.18 7.83 -22.58
CA ALA A 46 -2.89 7.80 -23.26
C ALA A 46 -2.09 6.51 -22.99
N HIS A 47 -2.47 5.73 -21.96
CA HIS A 47 -1.76 4.50 -21.60
C HIS A 47 -2.45 3.25 -22.16
N PRO A 48 -1.73 2.37 -22.88
CA PRO A 48 -2.27 1.06 -23.23
C PRO A 48 -2.44 0.21 -21.96
N PHE A 49 -3.47 -0.63 -21.94
CA PHE A 49 -3.76 -1.52 -20.80
C PHE A 49 -3.91 -0.75 -19.47
N ALA A 50 -4.61 0.39 -19.50
CA ALA A 50 -4.81 1.25 -18.33
C ALA A 50 -5.70 0.62 -17.24
N GLU A 51 -6.48 -0.41 -17.59
CA GLU A 51 -7.38 -1.13 -16.70
C GLU A 51 -6.90 -2.57 -16.47
N GLY A 52 -7.16 -3.08 -15.27
CA GLY A 52 -6.83 -4.43 -14.81
C GLY A 52 -5.65 -4.45 -13.83
N THR A 53 -5.59 -5.52 -13.04
CA THR A 53 -4.49 -5.81 -12.10
C THR A 53 -3.69 -7.05 -12.49
N ALA A 54 -4.10 -7.76 -13.55
CA ALA A 54 -3.38 -8.91 -14.07
C ALA A 54 -3.35 -8.86 -15.60
N PHE A 55 -2.14 -8.99 -16.16
CA PHE A 55 -1.87 -8.89 -17.58
C PHE A 55 -1.18 -10.15 -18.07
N ARG A 56 -1.56 -10.62 -19.26
CA ARG A 56 -0.97 -11.79 -19.90
C ARG A 56 -0.23 -11.36 -21.16
N ALA A 57 1.05 -11.68 -21.25
CA ALA A 57 1.87 -11.51 -22.43
C ALA A 57 2.28 -12.89 -22.98
N THR A 58 2.26 -13.06 -24.29
CA THR A 58 2.65 -14.32 -24.94
C THR A 58 3.65 -14.07 -26.08
N LYS A 59 4.60 -14.99 -26.23
CA LYS A 59 5.57 -14.97 -27.34
C LYS A 59 5.94 -16.41 -27.75
N GLY A 60 5.32 -16.88 -28.83
CA GLY A 60 5.45 -18.28 -29.25
C GLY A 60 4.75 -19.18 -28.24
N GLU A 61 5.51 -20.10 -27.65
CA GLU A 61 5.03 -21.01 -26.58
C GLU A 61 5.22 -20.41 -25.18
N ASN A 62 5.96 -19.31 -25.05
CA ASN A 62 6.22 -18.68 -23.75
C ASN A 62 5.08 -17.75 -23.35
N GLU A 63 4.83 -17.71 -22.05
CA GLU A 63 3.82 -16.89 -21.40
C GLU A 63 4.40 -16.21 -20.17
N VAL A 64 3.98 -14.95 -19.95
CA VAL A 64 4.22 -14.23 -18.71
C VAL A 64 2.90 -13.67 -18.22
N ILE A 65 2.59 -13.90 -16.96
CA ILE A 65 1.46 -13.28 -16.26
C ILE A 65 2.03 -12.29 -15.27
N VAL A 66 1.74 -11.00 -15.48
CA VAL A 66 2.15 -9.91 -14.59
C VAL A 66 0.96 -9.58 -13.71
N VAL A 67 1.13 -9.68 -12.39
CA VAL A 67 0.08 -9.40 -11.41
C VAL A 67 0.53 -8.23 -10.54
N GLY A 68 -0.25 -7.15 -10.52
CA GLY A 68 -0.10 -6.09 -9.53
C GLY A 68 -0.57 -6.58 -8.17
N THR A 69 0.21 -6.34 -7.13
CA THR A 69 -0.10 -6.76 -5.76
C THR A 69 -0.23 -5.54 -4.84
N LEU A 70 -0.85 -5.77 -3.69
CA LEU A 70 -0.83 -4.85 -2.55
C LEU A 70 -0.17 -5.58 -1.39
N HIS A 71 0.80 -4.95 -0.73
CA HIS A 71 1.51 -5.51 0.43
C HIS A 71 0.66 -5.52 1.69
N THR A 72 -0.27 -4.58 1.79
CA THR A 72 -1.19 -4.48 2.92
C THR A 72 -2.30 -5.51 2.80
N PRO A 73 -2.71 -6.15 3.91
CA PRO A 73 -3.75 -7.17 3.90
C PRO A 73 -5.13 -6.56 3.62
N ASP A 74 -5.95 -7.30 2.86
CA ASP A 74 -7.34 -6.94 2.57
C ASP A 74 -8.21 -8.20 2.51
N PRO A 75 -9.42 -8.22 3.12
CA PRO A 75 -10.31 -9.39 3.10
C PRO A 75 -10.77 -9.80 1.70
N ARG A 76 -10.71 -8.91 0.71
CA ARG A 76 -11.11 -9.17 -0.67
C ARG A 76 -10.08 -9.98 -1.47
N PHE A 77 -8.91 -10.31 -0.91
CA PHE A 77 -7.92 -11.13 -1.62
C PHE A 77 -8.33 -12.59 -1.79
N ALA A 78 -9.20 -13.16 -0.96
CA ALA A 78 -9.58 -14.57 -1.08
C ALA A 78 -10.07 -14.95 -2.51
N PRO A 79 -11.04 -14.25 -3.12
CA PRO A 79 -11.42 -14.53 -4.51
C PRO A 79 -10.35 -14.17 -5.54
N VAL A 80 -9.41 -13.25 -5.24
CA VAL A 80 -8.28 -12.93 -6.14
C VAL A 80 -7.30 -14.11 -6.18
N VAL A 81 -6.92 -14.60 -5.01
CA VAL A 81 -6.06 -15.77 -4.82
C VAL A 81 -6.62 -16.99 -5.54
N GLU A 82 -7.91 -17.29 -5.39
CA GLU A 82 -8.53 -18.43 -6.06
C GLU A 82 -8.51 -18.33 -7.59
N ARG A 83 -8.58 -17.11 -8.14
CA ARG A 83 -8.43 -16.90 -9.59
C ARG A 83 -7.00 -17.06 -10.07
N LEU A 84 -6.02 -16.64 -9.26
CA LEU A 84 -4.60 -16.69 -9.62
C LEU A 84 -3.98 -18.07 -9.39
N ARG A 85 -4.48 -18.84 -8.42
CA ARG A 85 -3.99 -20.18 -8.05
C ARG A 85 -3.63 -21.07 -9.25
N PRO A 86 -4.53 -21.36 -10.21
CA PRO A 86 -4.20 -22.26 -11.32
C PRO A 86 -3.09 -21.72 -12.24
N HIS A 87 -2.88 -20.40 -12.27
CA HIS A 87 -1.80 -19.77 -13.02
C HIS A 87 -0.46 -19.88 -12.29
N VAL A 88 -0.47 -19.73 -10.96
CA VAL A 88 0.71 -19.91 -10.12
C VAL A 88 1.14 -21.38 -10.17
N GLU A 89 0.21 -22.32 -9.93
CA GLU A 89 0.48 -23.77 -9.93
C GLU A 89 0.99 -24.30 -11.29
N ALA A 90 0.66 -23.63 -12.39
CA ALA A 90 1.12 -23.99 -13.73
C ALA A 90 2.39 -23.26 -14.18
N ALA A 91 2.89 -22.30 -13.39
CA ALA A 91 4.07 -21.53 -13.75
C ALA A 91 5.35 -22.35 -13.54
N ASP A 92 6.34 -22.17 -14.41
CA ASP A 92 7.67 -22.75 -14.23
C ASP A 92 8.49 -21.98 -13.18
N LEU A 93 8.21 -20.69 -13.00
CA LEU A 93 8.94 -19.75 -12.15
C LEU A 93 8.01 -18.65 -11.65
N LEU A 94 8.08 -18.34 -10.36
CA LEU A 94 7.50 -17.12 -9.78
C LEU A 94 8.61 -16.08 -9.58
N VAL A 95 8.42 -14.88 -10.10
CA VAL A 95 9.31 -13.74 -9.82
C VAL A 95 8.54 -12.70 -8.99
N LEU A 96 9.11 -12.33 -7.84
CA LEU A 96 8.57 -11.30 -6.94
C LEU A 96 9.53 -10.10 -6.92
N GLU A 97 9.06 -8.92 -6.53
CA GLU A 97 9.93 -7.77 -6.25
C GLU A 97 11.01 -8.17 -5.23
N THR A 98 10.56 -8.68 -4.08
CA THR A 98 11.39 -9.31 -3.06
C THR A 98 10.69 -10.55 -2.52
N THR A 99 11.43 -11.60 -2.19
CA THR A 99 10.86 -12.80 -1.54
C THR A 99 10.68 -12.57 -0.05
N SER A 100 9.78 -13.32 0.59
CA SER A 100 9.66 -13.30 2.05
C SER A 100 10.95 -13.72 2.77
N ASP A 101 11.79 -14.54 2.14
CA ASP A 101 13.10 -14.92 2.69
C ASP A 101 14.05 -13.72 2.68
N ALA A 102 14.12 -12.97 1.56
CA ALA A 102 14.87 -11.71 1.50
C ALA A 102 14.33 -10.69 2.51
N MET A 103 13.01 -10.54 2.66
CA MET A 103 12.44 -9.64 3.67
C MET A 103 12.85 -9.99 5.11
N ASN A 104 13.07 -11.26 5.43
CA ASN A 104 13.62 -11.64 6.74
C ASN A 104 15.06 -11.15 6.92
N ASP A 105 15.85 -11.10 5.84
CA ASP A 105 17.19 -10.51 5.87
C ASP A 105 17.13 -8.99 6.10
N MET A 106 16.12 -8.28 5.58
CA MET A 106 15.88 -6.86 5.88
C MET A 106 15.74 -6.63 7.39
N GLN A 107 15.00 -7.50 8.09
CA GLN A 107 14.85 -7.40 9.54
C GLN A 107 16.19 -7.55 10.27
N SER A 108 17.10 -8.37 9.73
CA SER A 108 18.47 -8.48 10.24
C SER A 108 19.27 -7.19 10.05
N MET A 109 19.08 -6.49 8.93
CA MET A 109 19.78 -5.22 8.62
C MET A 109 19.52 -4.12 9.65
N VAL A 110 18.33 -4.07 10.24
CA VAL A 110 18.00 -3.12 11.32
C VAL A 110 18.98 -3.25 12.49
N THR A 111 19.50 -4.46 12.73
CA THR A 111 20.46 -4.73 13.81
C THR A 111 21.91 -4.65 13.36
N THR A 112 22.22 -5.02 12.11
CA THR A 112 23.61 -5.10 11.61
C THR A 112 24.09 -3.81 10.95
N ARG A 113 23.16 -2.98 10.44
CA ARG A 113 23.38 -1.65 9.84
C ARG A 113 22.38 -0.62 10.39
N PRO A 114 22.37 -0.38 11.71
CA PRO A 114 21.38 0.49 12.34
C PRO A 114 21.41 1.93 11.80
N GLU A 115 22.56 2.43 11.33
CA GLU A 115 22.71 3.76 10.73
C GLU A 115 21.88 3.98 9.46
N MET A 116 21.53 2.90 8.76
CA MET A 116 20.66 2.94 7.58
C MET A 116 19.23 3.31 7.95
N PHE A 117 18.75 2.88 9.14
CA PHE A 117 17.37 3.07 9.58
C PHE A 117 17.22 4.15 10.66
N PHE A 118 18.31 4.43 11.39
CA PHE A 118 18.29 5.31 12.54
C PHE A 118 19.33 6.44 12.43
N LEU A 119 18.91 7.63 12.85
CA LEU A 119 19.78 8.74 13.22
C LEU A 119 20.54 8.34 14.49
N THR A 120 21.75 7.81 14.30
CA THR A 120 22.63 7.34 15.39
C THR A 120 23.47 8.46 15.99
N GLU A 121 23.66 9.56 15.25
CA GLU A 121 24.39 10.76 15.64
C GLU A 121 23.65 12.02 15.19
N GLY A 122 23.93 13.17 15.83
CA GLY A 122 23.39 14.46 15.41
C GLY A 122 21.95 14.74 15.88
N PRO A 123 21.25 15.68 15.22
CA PRO A 123 19.87 16.05 15.56
C PRO A 123 18.89 14.89 15.30
N THR A 124 17.83 14.84 16.09
CA THR A 124 16.71 13.90 15.90
C THR A 124 15.64 14.49 14.98
N MET A 125 14.64 13.71 14.57
CA MET A 125 13.50 14.24 13.81
C MET A 125 12.75 15.37 14.55
N ILE A 126 12.81 15.41 15.89
CA ILE A 126 12.26 16.52 16.69
C ILE A 126 13.00 17.84 16.39
N ASP A 127 14.31 17.76 16.17
CA ASP A 127 15.16 18.91 15.92
C ASP A 127 15.17 19.30 14.42
N LEU A 128 14.96 18.32 13.53
CA LEU A 128 14.98 18.48 12.07
C LEU A 128 13.66 19.00 11.48
N LEU A 129 12.55 18.74 12.17
CA LEU A 129 11.21 19.19 11.78
C LEU A 129 10.81 20.44 12.54
N THR A 130 9.89 21.21 11.96
CA THR A 130 9.19 22.27 12.69
C THR A 130 8.29 21.68 13.77
N GLU A 131 7.92 22.49 14.76
CA GLU A 131 7.01 22.06 15.84
C GLU A 131 5.67 21.54 15.30
N GLU A 132 5.13 22.18 14.26
CA GLU A 132 3.89 21.79 13.59
C GLU A 132 4.04 20.44 12.85
N GLU A 133 5.10 20.27 12.07
CA GLU A 133 5.40 19.00 11.39
C GLU A 133 5.57 17.86 12.39
N TRP A 134 6.32 18.09 13.47
CA TRP A 134 6.53 17.06 14.50
C TRP A 134 5.25 16.70 15.26
N ALA A 135 4.37 17.67 15.51
CA ALA A 135 3.07 17.42 16.12
C ALA A 135 2.21 16.49 15.24
N LEU A 136 2.14 16.77 13.93
CA LEU A 136 1.41 15.94 12.96
C LEU A 136 2.00 14.52 12.89
N VAL A 137 3.32 14.40 12.78
CA VAL A 137 4.01 13.10 12.77
C VAL A 137 3.75 12.32 14.05
N SER A 138 3.82 12.98 15.21
CA SER A 138 3.58 12.33 16.50
C SER A 138 2.14 11.82 16.65
N GLU A 139 1.17 12.57 16.11
CA GLU A 139 -0.23 12.15 16.06
C GLU A 139 -0.38 10.89 15.21
N GLN A 140 0.10 10.90 13.96
CA GLN A 140 0.01 9.74 13.05
C GLN A 140 0.71 8.49 13.61
N LEU A 141 1.90 8.66 14.21
CA LEU A 141 2.62 7.55 14.87
C LEU A 141 1.80 6.94 16.01
N SER A 142 1.08 7.77 16.77
CA SER A 142 0.25 7.30 17.88
C SER A 142 -0.95 6.47 17.40
N GLU A 143 -1.52 6.79 16.24
CA GLU A 143 -2.63 6.05 15.64
C GLU A 143 -2.22 4.64 15.22
N ILE A 144 -0.96 4.47 14.82
CA ILE A 144 -0.36 3.16 14.47
C ILE A 144 0.36 2.48 15.65
N GLY A 145 0.28 3.07 16.86
CA GLY A 145 0.82 2.48 18.09
C GLY A 145 2.34 2.59 18.27
N ILE A 146 3.01 3.46 17.51
CA ILE A 146 4.45 3.69 17.60
C ILE A 146 4.73 4.89 18.52
N PRO A 147 5.53 4.74 19.58
CA PRO A 147 5.86 5.87 20.44
C PRO A 147 6.73 6.92 19.72
N ALA A 148 6.28 8.17 19.68
CA ALA A 148 6.96 9.26 18.97
C ALA A 148 8.44 9.44 19.39
N PHE A 149 8.76 9.30 20.68
CA PHE A 149 10.15 9.42 21.16
C PHE A 149 11.09 8.35 20.57
N PHE A 150 10.56 7.18 20.21
CA PHE A 150 11.32 6.11 19.58
C PHE A 150 11.53 6.40 18.09
N ALA A 151 10.44 6.76 17.40
CA ALA A 151 10.46 7.14 15.98
C ALA A 151 11.24 8.43 15.70
N ALA A 152 11.44 9.30 16.71
CA ALA A 152 12.28 10.49 16.59
C ALA A 152 13.71 10.19 16.12
N LYS A 153 14.17 8.94 16.30
CA LYS A 153 15.49 8.49 15.87
C LYS A 153 15.49 7.83 14.50
N PHE A 154 14.37 7.76 13.78
CA PHE A 154 14.35 7.13 12.46
C PHE A 154 15.00 8.07 11.44
N GLN A 155 15.66 7.48 10.45
CA GLN A 155 16.03 8.22 9.24
C GLN A 155 14.75 8.70 8.53
N PRO A 156 14.74 9.86 7.85
CA PRO A 156 13.53 10.40 7.24
C PRO A 156 12.86 9.42 6.25
N TRP A 157 13.62 8.71 5.41
CA TRP A 157 13.07 7.71 4.48
C TRP A 157 12.33 6.57 5.21
N TYR A 158 12.89 6.09 6.33
CA TYR A 158 12.32 4.98 7.10
C TYR A 158 11.07 5.43 7.85
N LEU A 159 11.07 6.67 8.34
CA LEU A 159 9.88 7.28 8.91
C LEU A 159 8.77 7.47 7.86
N SER A 160 9.10 7.85 6.62
CA SER A 160 8.14 7.89 5.51
C SER A 160 7.46 6.54 5.28
N MET A 161 8.23 5.46 5.20
CA MET A 161 7.68 4.12 5.02
C MET A 161 6.80 3.69 6.20
N THR A 162 7.22 4.05 7.41
CA THR A 162 6.46 3.75 8.63
C THR A 162 5.09 4.43 8.62
N LEU A 163 5.03 5.70 8.22
CA LEU A 163 3.81 6.49 8.16
C LEU A 163 2.92 6.17 6.95
N ALA A 164 3.46 5.51 5.92
CA ALA A 164 2.68 5.07 4.76
C ALA A 164 1.69 3.93 5.09
N VAL A 165 1.86 3.26 6.23
CA VAL A 165 0.91 2.23 6.67
C VAL A 165 -0.25 2.88 7.41
N PRO A 166 -1.50 2.76 6.93
CA PRO A 166 -2.63 3.42 7.57
C PRO A 166 -3.02 2.70 8.88
N PRO A 167 -3.58 3.42 9.87
CA PRO A 167 -3.99 2.83 11.16
C PRO A 167 -4.93 1.62 11.04
N CYS A 168 -5.80 1.64 10.05
CA CYS A 168 -6.72 0.55 9.77
C CYS A 168 -6.01 -0.77 9.39
N ALA A 169 -4.98 -0.71 8.55
CA ALA A 169 -4.24 -1.88 8.09
C ALA A 169 -3.28 -2.40 9.17
N MET A 170 -2.82 -1.53 10.07
CA MET A 170 -1.93 -1.91 11.18
C MET A 170 -2.51 -3.01 12.05
N SER A 171 -3.82 -2.96 12.33
CA SER A 171 -4.49 -3.99 13.14
C SER A 171 -4.41 -5.39 12.50
N MET A 172 -4.57 -5.47 11.19
CA MET A 172 -4.50 -6.71 10.41
C MET A 172 -3.05 -7.22 10.34
N LEU A 173 -2.09 -6.31 10.12
CA LEU A 173 -0.65 -6.65 10.12
C LEU A 173 -0.19 -7.20 11.47
N VAL A 174 -0.63 -6.59 12.58
CA VAL A 174 -0.34 -7.08 13.95
C VAL A 174 -0.93 -8.47 14.19
N ASN A 175 -2.08 -8.78 13.59
CA ASN A 175 -2.69 -10.11 13.63
C ASN A 175 -2.02 -11.12 12.68
N GLY A 176 -0.97 -10.72 11.95
CA GLY A 176 -0.22 -11.56 11.04
C GLY A 176 -0.87 -11.74 9.67
N GLU A 177 -1.90 -10.95 9.34
CA GLU A 177 -2.48 -10.96 7.99
C GLU A 177 -1.47 -10.44 6.97
N LYS A 178 -1.60 -10.92 5.73
CA LYS A 178 -0.62 -10.73 4.66
C LYS A 178 -1.22 -10.10 3.41
N GLY A 179 -0.39 -9.37 2.67
CA GLY A 179 -0.69 -8.87 1.33
C GLY A 179 -0.88 -9.97 0.28
N LEU A 180 -1.23 -9.57 -0.94
CA LEU A 180 -1.48 -10.51 -2.04
C LEU A 180 -0.19 -11.19 -2.52
N ASP A 181 0.92 -10.45 -2.55
CA ASP A 181 2.27 -10.93 -2.85
C ASP A 181 2.67 -12.14 -2.00
N PHE A 182 2.57 -12.03 -0.67
CA PHE A 182 2.84 -13.13 0.26
C PHE A 182 1.91 -14.32 0.03
N LYS A 183 0.62 -14.07 -0.23
CA LYS A 183 -0.35 -15.15 -0.49
C LYS A 183 -0.04 -15.90 -1.79
N ILE A 184 0.44 -15.21 -2.82
CA ILE A 184 0.90 -15.83 -4.07
C ILE A 184 2.18 -16.65 -3.81
N GLU A 185 3.13 -16.09 -3.06
CA GLU A 185 4.36 -16.79 -2.67
C GLU A 185 4.07 -18.08 -1.88
N GLU A 186 3.10 -18.06 -0.97
CA GLU A 186 2.68 -19.25 -0.20
C GLU A 186 2.18 -20.39 -1.09
N ILE A 187 1.45 -20.07 -2.17
CA ILE A 187 1.00 -21.08 -3.15
C ILE A 187 2.21 -21.66 -3.87
N ALA A 188 3.12 -20.81 -4.35
CA ALA A 188 4.33 -21.25 -5.04
C ALA A 188 5.23 -22.12 -4.15
N LYS A 189 5.39 -21.75 -2.87
CA LYS A 189 6.13 -22.56 -1.88
C LYS A 189 5.45 -23.91 -1.63
N ALA A 190 4.12 -23.96 -1.58
CA ALA A 190 3.37 -25.21 -1.41
C ALA A 190 3.56 -26.19 -2.58
N GLU A 191 3.69 -25.66 -3.80
CA GLU A 191 3.98 -26.42 -5.02
C GLU A 191 5.47 -26.66 -5.28
N ALA A 192 6.35 -26.17 -4.38
CA ALA A 192 7.80 -26.22 -4.52
C ALA A 192 8.30 -25.62 -5.86
N LEU A 193 7.66 -24.55 -6.32
CA LEU A 193 8.09 -23.80 -7.49
C LEU A 193 9.41 -23.07 -7.23
N GLU A 194 10.15 -22.82 -8.31
CA GLU A 194 11.26 -21.87 -8.28
C GLU A 194 10.70 -20.47 -8.01
N ILE A 195 11.30 -19.76 -7.06
CA ILE A 195 10.91 -18.39 -6.68
C ILE A 195 12.17 -17.53 -6.71
N GLU A 196 12.14 -16.47 -7.50
CA GLU A 196 13.24 -15.53 -7.65
C GLU A 196 12.82 -14.12 -7.24
N SER A 197 13.78 -13.32 -6.78
CA SER A 197 13.60 -11.87 -6.58
C SER A 197 14.06 -11.11 -7.80
N LEU A 198 13.27 -10.13 -8.21
CA LEU A 198 13.63 -9.19 -9.27
C LEU A 198 14.67 -8.19 -8.76
N ASP A 199 14.53 -7.77 -7.51
CA ASP A 199 15.38 -6.77 -6.89
C ASP A 199 16.41 -7.40 -5.94
N ASP A 200 17.61 -6.82 -5.96
CA ASP A 200 18.61 -7.07 -4.94
C ASP A 200 18.25 -6.22 -3.71
N LEU A 201 17.97 -6.88 -2.58
CA LEU A 201 17.48 -6.20 -1.39
C LEU A 201 18.50 -5.19 -0.84
N ASP A 202 19.79 -5.49 -0.90
CA ASP A 202 20.83 -4.57 -0.43
C ASP A 202 20.83 -3.30 -1.30
N ALA A 203 20.82 -3.47 -2.62
CA ALA A 203 20.75 -2.36 -3.56
C ALA A 203 19.45 -1.54 -3.42
N LEU A 204 18.32 -2.21 -3.18
CA LEU A 204 17.03 -1.54 -2.94
C LEU A 204 17.09 -0.70 -1.67
N MET A 205 17.59 -1.27 -0.56
CA MET A 205 17.70 -0.53 0.70
C MET A 205 18.71 0.62 0.60
N GLU A 206 19.83 0.45 -0.09
CA GLU A 206 20.79 1.53 -0.36
C GLU A 206 20.19 2.65 -1.22
N MET A 207 19.35 2.29 -2.20
CA MET A 207 18.62 3.27 -3.01
C MET A 207 17.65 4.08 -2.15
N MET A 208 16.85 3.41 -1.30
CA MET A 208 15.88 4.07 -0.42
C MET A 208 16.53 4.92 0.66
N ALA A 209 17.61 4.43 1.27
CA ALA A 209 18.37 5.14 2.29
C ALA A 209 19.39 6.14 1.71
N GLY A 210 19.45 6.26 0.37
CA GLY A 210 20.36 7.12 -0.34
C GLY A 210 20.06 8.61 -0.15
N GLY A 211 20.98 9.44 -0.63
CA GLY A 211 20.89 10.90 -0.49
C GLY A 211 21.32 11.40 0.88
N THR A 212 21.35 12.72 1.00
CA THR A 212 21.60 13.44 2.25
C THR A 212 20.34 13.49 3.10
N VAL A 213 20.50 13.68 4.42
CA VAL A 213 19.35 13.86 5.33
C VAL A 213 18.46 15.03 4.88
N ASP A 214 19.03 16.10 4.34
CA ASP A 214 18.26 17.25 3.84
C ASP A 214 17.41 16.90 2.61
N GLU A 215 17.95 16.10 1.68
CA GLU A 215 17.20 15.59 0.52
C GLU A 215 16.04 14.69 0.97
N GLN A 216 16.32 13.75 1.87
CA GLN A 216 15.27 12.87 2.41
C GLN A 216 14.21 13.64 3.22
N LEU A 217 14.59 14.71 3.94
CA LEU A 217 13.64 15.58 4.63
C LEU A 217 12.76 16.37 3.66
N ALA A 218 13.30 16.79 2.51
CA ALA A 218 12.50 17.44 1.47
C ALA A 218 11.41 16.48 0.94
N GLU A 219 11.79 15.24 0.63
CA GLU A 219 10.86 14.19 0.19
C GLU A 219 9.85 13.83 1.29
N PHE A 220 10.30 13.69 2.53
CA PHE A 220 9.44 13.44 3.69
C PHE A 220 8.37 14.53 3.85
N ARG A 221 8.72 15.80 3.65
CA ARG A 221 7.75 16.91 3.74
C ARG A 221 6.72 16.89 2.61
N VAL A 222 7.12 16.49 1.40
CA VAL A 222 6.18 16.28 0.29
C VAL A 222 5.19 15.18 0.65
N MET A 223 5.69 14.05 1.16
CA MET A 223 4.89 12.92 1.62
C MET A 223 3.91 13.33 2.74
N LEU A 224 4.39 14.08 3.74
CA LEU A 224 3.58 14.52 4.87
C LEU A 224 2.42 15.44 4.43
N ARG A 225 2.67 16.31 3.46
CA ARG A 225 1.62 17.16 2.84
C ARG A 225 0.66 16.35 1.98
N ALA A 226 1.17 15.35 1.27
CA ALA A 226 0.35 14.48 0.43
C ALA A 226 -0.61 13.59 1.22
N GLN A 227 -0.26 13.27 2.47
CA GLN A 227 -1.00 12.35 3.33
C GLN A 227 -1.77 13.02 4.47
N GLN A 228 -2.24 14.27 4.28
CA GLN A 228 -3.10 14.92 5.30
C GLN A 228 -4.35 14.11 5.66
N ASP A 229 -4.87 13.30 4.73
CA ASP A 229 -5.85 12.24 5.01
C ASP A 229 -5.31 10.88 4.51
N ALA A 230 -4.35 10.33 5.25
CA ALA A 230 -3.72 9.04 4.94
C ALA A 230 -4.75 7.90 4.78
N THR A 231 -5.86 7.93 5.53
CA THR A 231 -6.91 6.92 5.44
C THR A 231 -7.67 7.03 4.13
N ALA A 232 -8.12 8.22 3.74
CA ALA A 232 -8.82 8.41 2.47
C ALA A 232 -7.91 8.15 1.27
N SER A 233 -6.65 8.59 1.31
CA SER A 233 -5.67 8.30 0.25
C SER A 233 -5.42 6.81 0.11
N TYR A 234 -5.22 6.09 1.21
CA TYR A 234 -5.06 4.63 1.17
C TYR A 234 -6.33 3.92 0.66
N SER A 235 -7.51 4.31 1.16
CA SER A 235 -8.79 3.76 0.71
C SER A 235 -8.99 3.96 -0.79
N THR A 236 -8.67 5.16 -1.30
CA THR A 236 -8.75 5.50 -2.73
C THR A 236 -7.90 4.57 -3.59
N LEU A 237 -6.63 4.36 -3.22
CA LEU A 237 -5.74 3.47 -3.98
C LEU A 237 -6.17 2.01 -3.89
N THR A 238 -6.73 1.60 -2.75
CA THR A 238 -7.24 0.24 -2.56
C THR A 238 -8.50 0.01 -3.41
N GLU A 239 -9.43 0.97 -3.46
CA GLU A 239 -10.61 0.88 -4.32
C GLU A 239 -10.22 0.87 -5.80
N ALA A 240 -9.32 1.77 -6.21
CA ALA A 240 -8.77 1.77 -7.56
C ALA A 240 -8.13 0.43 -7.92
N TYR A 241 -7.46 -0.24 -6.97
CA TYR A 241 -6.91 -1.58 -7.18
C TYR A 241 -8.01 -2.62 -7.44
N PHE A 242 -9.02 -2.72 -6.58
CA PHE A 242 -10.06 -3.74 -6.73
C PHE A 242 -11.01 -3.50 -7.89
N ASP A 243 -11.17 -2.24 -8.31
CA ASP A 243 -11.89 -1.86 -9.53
C ASP A 243 -11.06 -2.04 -10.80
N GLY A 244 -9.76 -2.34 -10.68
CA GLY A 244 -8.84 -2.43 -11.82
C GLY A 244 -8.47 -1.08 -12.43
N ARG A 245 -8.69 0.03 -11.73
CA ARG A 245 -8.41 1.41 -12.16
C ARG A 245 -7.00 1.87 -11.75
N ILE A 246 -6.00 0.99 -11.83
CA ILE A 246 -4.62 1.27 -11.34
C ILE A 246 -4.03 2.52 -11.99
N ARG A 247 -4.12 2.65 -13.32
CA ARG A 247 -3.59 3.82 -14.01
C ARG A 247 -4.27 5.10 -13.55
N GLU A 248 -5.58 5.05 -13.32
CA GLU A 248 -6.34 6.19 -12.82
C GLU A 248 -5.89 6.60 -11.41
N GLY A 249 -5.70 5.63 -10.50
CA GLY A 249 -5.15 5.90 -9.17
C GLY A 249 -3.77 6.58 -9.23
N TRP A 250 -2.88 6.11 -10.11
CA TRP A 250 -1.57 6.73 -10.33
C TRP A 250 -1.65 8.18 -10.82
N GLU A 251 -2.47 8.44 -11.84
CA GLU A 251 -2.62 9.80 -12.39
C GLU A 251 -3.40 10.72 -11.44
N PHE A 252 -4.28 10.17 -10.60
CA PHE A 252 -4.94 10.92 -9.55
C PHE A 252 -3.96 11.45 -8.49
N VAL A 253 -2.95 10.66 -8.10
CA VAL A 253 -1.88 11.14 -7.20
C VAL A 253 -1.15 12.35 -7.81
N ARG A 254 -0.93 12.37 -9.13
CA ARG A 254 -0.34 13.52 -9.83
C ARG A 254 -1.23 14.76 -9.71
N ILE A 255 -2.55 14.62 -9.85
CA ILE A 255 -3.51 15.72 -9.63
C ILE A 255 -3.46 16.21 -8.18
N GLN A 256 -3.36 15.30 -7.20
CA GLN A 256 -3.24 15.69 -5.80
C GLN A 256 -1.97 16.49 -5.52
N ILE A 257 -0.82 16.08 -6.07
CA ILE A 257 0.43 16.82 -5.94
C ILE A 257 0.29 18.23 -6.53
N ASP A 258 -0.32 18.38 -7.70
CA ASP A 258 -0.54 19.69 -8.33
C ASP A 258 -1.42 20.62 -7.46
N ARG A 259 -2.41 20.07 -6.73
CA ARG A 259 -3.25 20.85 -5.80
C ARG A 259 -2.46 21.46 -4.64
N MET A 260 -1.32 20.86 -4.29
CA MET A 260 -0.53 21.26 -3.13
C MET A 260 0.37 22.47 -3.42
N ASP A 261 0.37 23.00 -4.66
CA ASP A 261 1.20 24.15 -5.10
C ASP A 261 2.64 24.03 -4.59
N LEU A 262 3.19 22.81 -4.70
CA LEU A 262 4.56 22.55 -4.27
C LEU A 262 5.49 23.34 -5.19
N PRO A 263 6.48 24.09 -4.66
CA PRO A 263 7.47 24.72 -5.50
C PRO A 263 8.16 23.63 -6.33
N ASP A 264 8.29 23.86 -7.63
CA ASP A 264 9.16 23.03 -8.49
C ASP A 264 10.53 22.95 -7.79
N GLY A 265 10.97 21.72 -7.50
CA GLY A 265 12.22 21.45 -6.77
C GLY A 265 13.45 22.11 -7.36
#